data_AF-A0A385L3L0-F1
#
_entry.id   AF-A0A385L3L0-F1
#
_cell.length_a   1.000
_cell.length_b   1.000
_cell.length_c   1.000
_cell.angle_alpha   90.00
_cell.angle_beta   90.00
_cell.angle_gamma   90.00
#
_symmetry.space_group_name_H-M   'P 1'
#
loop_
_entity.id
_entity.type
_entity.pdbx_description
1 polymer ?
#
loop_
_entity_poly.entity_id
_entity_poly.type
_entity_poly.pdbx_seq_one_letter_code
_entity_poly.pdbx_strand_id
1 'polypeptide(L)'
;SFALVIQQLDTDLRDAICIFYLVLRALDTVEDDTSIATEVKVPILMAFHQHIYNREWHFACGTKEYKVLMDEFHHVSTAFLELARGYQEAIEDITMRMGAGMAKFICKEVETVDDYDEYCHYVAGLVGLGLSKLFHASGKEHMASDALSNSMGLFLQKTNIIRDYLEDINEIPKSRMFWPRQIWSKYVNKLEDLKYEENSVRG
;
A
#
# COMPACT_ATOMS: atom_id res chain seq x y z
N SER A 1 -13.51 4.55 4.36
CA SER A 1 -13.32 6.00 4.16
C SER A 1 -13.08 6.34 2.69
N PHE A 2 -12.16 5.68 1.99
CA PHE A 2 -11.79 6.01 0.61
C PHE A 2 -12.92 5.83 -0.43
N ALA A 3 -13.79 4.83 -0.26
CA ALA A 3 -14.91 4.57 -1.17
C ALA A 3 -15.87 5.77 -1.36
N LEU A 4 -16.10 6.57 -0.32
CA LEU A 4 -16.94 7.77 -0.40
C LEU A 4 -16.32 8.87 -1.27
N VAL A 5 -14.99 8.98 -1.25
CA VAL A 5 -14.25 9.96 -2.07
C VAL A 5 -14.27 9.54 -3.53
N ILE A 6 -14.11 8.23 -3.81
CA ILE A 6 -14.18 7.68 -5.17
C ILE A 6 -15.55 7.99 -5.81
N GLN A 7 -16.64 7.86 -5.06
CA GLN A 7 -18.00 8.12 -5.57
C GLN A 7 -18.26 9.57 -6.01
N GLN A 8 -17.39 10.52 -5.65
CA GLN A 8 -17.51 11.93 -6.07
C GLN A 8 -16.92 12.19 -7.46
N LEU A 9 -16.27 11.19 -8.07
CA LEU A 9 -15.63 11.31 -9.38
C LEU A 9 -16.61 11.00 -10.52
N ASP A 10 -16.32 11.57 -11.70
CA ASP A 10 -16.99 11.20 -12.93
C ASP A 10 -16.83 9.71 -13.24
N THR A 11 -17.84 9.10 -13.87
CA THR A 11 -17.97 7.64 -14.05
C THR A 11 -16.71 6.94 -14.57
N ASP A 12 -16.06 7.48 -15.60
CA ASP A 12 -14.88 6.86 -16.21
C ASP A 12 -13.67 6.85 -15.25
N LEU A 13 -13.45 7.95 -14.56
CA LEU A 13 -12.36 8.11 -13.61
C LEU A 13 -12.64 7.36 -12.29
N ARG A 14 -13.92 7.31 -11.89
CA ARG A 14 -14.40 6.53 -10.75
C ARG A 14 -14.08 5.06 -10.93
N ASP A 15 -14.41 4.49 -12.08
CA ASP A 15 -14.22 3.06 -12.33
C ASP A 15 -12.72 2.73 -12.39
N ALA A 16 -11.90 3.56 -13.06
CA ALA A 16 -10.45 3.41 -13.08
C ALA A 16 -9.81 3.50 -11.68
N ILE A 17 -10.20 4.47 -10.86
CA ILE A 17 -9.68 4.62 -9.49
C ILE A 17 -10.19 3.51 -8.56
N CYS A 18 -11.42 3.03 -8.76
CA CYS A 18 -11.95 1.87 -8.03
C CYS A 18 -11.09 0.62 -8.29
N ILE A 19 -10.82 0.32 -9.56
CA ILE A 19 -9.98 -0.83 -9.94
C ILE A 19 -8.55 -0.63 -9.42
N PHE A 20 -7.98 0.55 -9.57
CA PHE A 20 -6.66 0.87 -9.03
C PHE A 20 -6.59 0.60 -7.52
N TYR A 21 -7.58 1.07 -6.76
CA TYR A 21 -7.67 0.81 -5.32
C TYR A 21 -7.76 -0.68 -4.99
N LEU A 22 -8.59 -1.43 -5.71
CA LEU A 22 -8.77 -2.88 -5.47
C LEU A 22 -7.51 -3.68 -5.82
N VAL A 23 -6.81 -3.33 -6.89
CA VAL A 23 -5.52 -3.94 -7.25
C VAL A 23 -4.48 -3.71 -6.16
N LEU A 24 -4.34 -2.47 -5.69
CA LEU A 24 -3.38 -2.16 -4.62
C LEU A 24 -3.79 -2.76 -3.28
N ARG A 25 -5.09 -2.83 -2.98
CA ARG A 25 -5.57 -3.51 -1.77
C ARG A 25 -5.29 -5.00 -1.79
N ALA A 26 -5.39 -5.65 -2.96
CA ALA A 26 -5.03 -7.05 -3.10
C ALA A 26 -3.52 -7.26 -2.92
N LEU A 27 -2.70 -6.33 -3.45
CA LEU A 27 -1.25 -6.32 -3.22
C LEU A 27 -0.91 -6.16 -1.72
N ASP A 28 -1.51 -5.19 -1.04
CA ASP A 28 -1.37 -4.98 0.42
C ASP A 28 -1.75 -6.25 1.19
N THR A 29 -2.82 -6.94 0.78
CA THR A 29 -3.30 -8.16 1.44
C THR A 29 -2.28 -9.30 1.35
N VAL A 30 -1.48 -9.37 0.28
CA VAL A 30 -0.36 -10.33 0.20
C VAL A 30 0.75 -9.91 1.16
N GLU A 31 1.10 -8.63 1.21
CA GLU A 31 2.19 -8.09 2.03
C GLU A 31 1.90 -8.29 3.53
N ASP A 32 0.71 -7.88 3.97
CA ASP A 32 0.26 -7.84 5.36
C ASP A 32 -0.02 -9.23 5.96
N ASP A 33 -0.25 -10.25 5.14
CA ASP A 33 -0.57 -11.58 5.65
C ASP A 33 0.66 -12.21 6.33
N THR A 34 0.63 -12.22 7.66
CA THR A 34 1.69 -12.74 8.53
C THR A 34 1.72 -14.27 8.61
N SER A 35 0.68 -14.95 8.11
CA SER A 35 0.64 -16.42 8.05
C SER A 35 1.44 -17.00 6.88
N ILE A 36 1.80 -16.16 5.91
CA ILE A 36 2.50 -16.56 4.70
C ILE A 36 4.01 -16.31 4.85
N ALA A 37 4.78 -17.35 4.55
CA ALA A 37 6.23 -17.27 4.62
C ALA A 37 6.79 -16.25 3.61
N THR A 38 7.86 -15.55 4.02
CA THR A 38 8.43 -14.44 3.24
C THR A 38 8.92 -14.88 1.87
N GLU A 39 9.52 -16.08 1.78
CA GLU A 39 9.98 -16.72 0.56
C GLU A 39 8.86 -17.01 -0.45
N VAL A 40 7.60 -17.09 0.02
CA VAL A 40 6.41 -17.22 -0.83
C VAL A 40 5.89 -15.85 -1.23
N LYS A 41 5.86 -14.88 -0.30
CA LYS A 41 5.36 -13.52 -0.55
C LYS A 41 6.20 -12.76 -1.58
N VAL A 42 7.52 -12.79 -1.44
CA VAL A 42 8.44 -11.96 -2.25
C VAL A 42 8.26 -12.19 -3.77
N PRO A 43 8.26 -13.43 -4.29
CA PRO A 43 8.01 -13.66 -5.71
C PRO A 43 6.64 -13.17 -6.18
N ILE A 44 5.60 -13.33 -5.35
CA ILE A 44 4.24 -12.91 -5.68
C ILE A 44 4.16 -11.39 -5.77
N LEU A 45 4.71 -10.66 -4.79
CA LEU A 45 4.72 -9.19 -4.80
C LEU A 45 5.46 -8.65 -6.01
N MET A 46 6.62 -9.23 -6.35
CA MET A 46 7.40 -8.82 -7.52
C MET A 46 6.66 -9.07 -8.85
N ALA A 47 5.88 -10.16 -8.93
CA ALA A 47 5.16 -10.55 -10.14
C ALA A 47 3.69 -10.07 -10.17
N PHE A 48 3.19 -9.43 -9.12
CA PHE A 48 1.76 -9.13 -8.96
C PHE A 48 1.20 -8.31 -10.12
N HIS A 49 1.98 -7.36 -10.65
CA HIS A 49 1.62 -6.54 -11.80
C HIS A 49 1.36 -7.36 -13.09
N GLN A 50 1.87 -8.59 -13.17
CA GLN A 50 1.61 -9.51 -14.29
C GLN A 50 0.33 -10.30 -14.05
N HIS A 51 0.05 -10.61 -12.78
CA HIS A 51 -1.12 -11.39 -12.38
C HIS A 51 -2.44 -10.66 -12.61
N ILE A 52 -2.47 -9.32 -12.57
CA ILE A 52 -3.65 -8.51 -12.88
C ILE A 52 -4.21 -8.74 -14.31
N TYR A 53 -3.38 -9.24 -15.23
CA TYR A 53 -3.80 -9.59 -16.59
C TYR A 53 -4.40 -11.00 -16.71
N ASN A 54 -4.21 -11.84 -15.69
CA ASN A 54 -4.63 -13.24 -15.71
C ASN A 54 -5.91 -13.43 -14.88
N ARG A 55 -7.05 -13.61 -15.56
CA ARG A 55 -8.36 -13.83 -14.94
C ARG A 55 -8.44 -15.12 -14.11
N GLU A 56 -7.58 -16.09 -14.40
CA GLU A 56 -7.54 -17.37 -13.68
C GLU A 56 -6.54 -17.35 -12.52
N TRP A 57 -5.82 -16.23 -12.32
CA TRP A 57 -4.90 -16.13 -11.20
C TRP A 57 -5.67 -16.07 -9.88
N HIS A 58 -5.27 -16.92 -8.94
CA HIS A 58 -5.83 -16.98 -7.61
C HIS A 58 -4.70 -17.21 -6.60
N PHE A 59 -4.78 -16.48 -5.50
CA PHE A 59 -3.90 -16.64 -4.36
C PHE A 59 -4.70 -16.43 -3.08
N ALA A 60 -4.94 -17.51 -2.33
CA ALA A 60 -5.76 -17.45 -1.12
C ALA A 60 -4.96 -16.82 0.04
N CYS A 61 -5.26 -15.57 0.38
CA CYS A 61 -4.71 -14.90 1.55
C CYS A 61 -5.69 -13.88 2.15
N GLY A 62 -5.30 -13.29 3.29
CA GLY A 62 -6.07 -12.27 3.98
C GLY A 62 -7.20 -12.82 4.85
N THR A 63 -7.91 -11.90 5.50
CA THR A 63 -9.03 -12.22 6.41
C THR A 63 -10.26 -11.37 6.08
N LYS A 64 -11.44 -11.85 6.50
CA LYS A 64 -12.73 -11.15 6.34
C LYS A 64 -12.96 -10.64 4.91
N GLU A 65 -13.25 -9.36 4.72
CA GLU A 65 -13.47 -8.73 3.42
C GLU A 65 -12.27 -8.81 2.46
N TYR A 66 -11.03 -8.83 2.97
CA TYR A 66 -9.85 -8.94 2.11
C TYR A 66 -9.67 -10.36 1.57
N LYS A 67 -10.08 -11.36 2.35
CA LYS A 67 -10.16 -12.74 1.84
C LYS A 67 -11.13 -12.84 0.66
N VAL A 68 -12.29 -12.19 0.75
CA VAL A 68 -13.26 -12.15 -0.35
C VAL A 68 -12.64 -11.47 -1.58
N LEU A 69 -11.94 -10.34 -1.40
CA LEU A 69 -11.24 -9.68 -2.50
C LEU A 69 -10.24 -10.61 -3.20
N MET A 70 -9.44 -11.37 -2.44
CA MET A 70 -8.44 -12.27 -2.98
C MET A 70 -9.07 -13.50 -3.66
N ASP A 71 -10.13 -14.06 -3.08
CA ASP A 71 -10.86 -15.19 -3.65
C ASP A 71 -11.62 -14.78 -4.94
N GLU A 72 -12.13 -13.56 -4.99
CA GLU A 72 -12.92 -13.01 -6.11
C GLU A 72 -12.10 -12.06 -7.02
N PHE A 73 -10.76 -12.11 -6.97
CA PHE A 73 -9.88 -11.17 -7.66
C PHE A 73 -10.02 -11.20 -9.20
N HIS A 74 -10.56 -12.28 -9.75
CA HIS A 74 -10.88 -12.42 -11.16
C HIS A 74 -11.89 -11.36 -11.65
N HIS A 75 -12.78 -10.86 -10.79
CA HIS A 75 -13.66 -9.74 -11.11
C HIS A 75 -12.88 -8.44 -11.31
N VAL A 76 -11.90 -8.17 -10.43
CA VAL A 76 -11.02 -6.99 -10.54
C VAL A 76 -10.18 -7.07 -11.82
N SER A 77 -9.60 -8.25 -12.09
CA SER A 77 -8.80 -8.48 -13.30
C SER A 77 -9.62 -8.34 -14.59
N THR A 78 -10.88 -8.80 -14.57
CA THR A 78 -11.81 -8.63 -15.71
C THR A 78 -12.10 -7.16 -15.96
N ALA A 79 -12.46 -6.41 -14.93
CA ALA A 79 -12.76 -4.98 -15.04
C ALA A 79 -11.51 -4.15 -15.43
N PHE A 80 -10.33 -4.52 -14.92
CA PHE A 80 -9.05 -3.92 -15.30
C PHE A 80 -8.80 -4.02 -16.81
N LEU A 81 -9.05 -5.19 -17.40
CA LEU A 81 -8.86 -5.42 -18.84
C LEU A 81 -9.84 -4.64 -19.72
N GLU A 82 -10.95 -4.13 -19.16
CA GLU A 82 -11.92 -3.29 -19.86
C GLU A 82 -11.55 -1.80 -19.81
N LEU A 83 -10.59 -1.39 -18.97
CA LEU A 83 -10.12 -0.02 -18.90
C LEU A 83 -9.39 0.41 -20.18
N ALA A 84 -9.40 1.71 -20.46
CA ALA A 84 -8.56 2.28 -21.50
C ALA A 84 -7.07 2.02 -21.22
N ARG A 85 -6.28 1.84 -22.28
CA ARG A 85 -4.86 1.46 -22.20
C ARG A 85 -4.03 2.38 -21.28
N GLY A 86 -4.26 3.69 -21.32
CA GLY A 86 -3.53 4.64 -20.44
C GLY A 86 -3.78 4.41 -18.95
N TYR A 87 -4.97 3.94 -18.57
CA TYR A 87 -5.25 3.56 -17.18
C TYR A 87 -4.59 2.24 -16.82
N GLN A 88 -4.62 1.24 -17.73
CA GLN A 88 -3.96 -0.04 -17.51
C GLN A 88 -2.45 0.15 -17.27
N GLU A 89 -1.79 0.93 -18.13
CA GLU A 89 -0.34 1.22 -18.04
C GLU A 89 0.01 1.95 -16.72
N ALA A 90 -0.84 2.86 -16.26
CA ALA A 90 -0.64 3.55 -14.99
C ALA A 90 -0.77 2.60 -13.78
N ILE A 91 -1.80 1.76 -13.77
CA ILE A 91 -2.03 0.79 -12.69
C ILE A 91 -0.92 -0.26 -12.67
N GLU A 92 -0.50 -0.79 -13.82
CA GLU A 92 0.59 -1.76 -13.93
C GLU A 92 1.91 -1.20 -13.40
N ASP A 93 2.34 -0.02 -13.88
CA ASP A 93 3.60 0.61 -13.45
C ASP A 93 3.66 0.82 -11.93
N ILE A 94 2.57 1.33 -11.35
CA ILE A 94 2.50 1.56 -9.92
C ILE A 94 2.49 0.23 -9.15
N THR A 95 1.69 -0.74 -9.58
CA THR A 95 1.63 -2.06 -8.93
C THR A 95 3.00 -2.75 -8.95
N MET A 96 3.73 -2.68 -10.07
CA MET A 96 5.08 -3.23 -10.21
C MET A 96 6.06 -2.57 -9.22
N ARG A 97 6.07 -1.24 -9.16
CA ARG A 97 6.99 -0.47 -8.29
C ARG A 97 6.64 -0.64 -6.81
N MET A 98 5.35 -0.69 -6.47
CA MET A 98 4.87 -0.94 -5.11
C MET A 98 5.26 -2.35 -4.66
N GLY A 99 5.01 -3.37 -5.48
CA GLY A 99 5.35 -4.76 -5.18
C GLY A 99 6.85 -4.96 -4.96
N ALA A 100 7.70 -4.34 -5.79
CA ALA A 100 9.16 -4.35 -5.59
C ALA A 100 9.59 -3.66 -4.29
N GLY A 101 8.95 -2.53 -3.95
CA GLY A 101 9.18 -1.81 -2.70
C GLY A 101 8.80 -2.61 -1.46
N MET A 102 7.61 -3.21 -1.46
CA MET A 102 7.12 -4.07 -0.39
C MET A 102 8.04 -5.28 -0.20
N ALA A 103 8.43 -5.95 -1.28
CA ALA A 103 9.37 -7.06 -1.23
C ALA A 103 10.73 -6.68 -0.61
N LYS A 104 11.20 -5.44 -0.85
CA LYS A 104 12.42 -4.90 -0.24
C LYS A 104 12.26 -4.71 1.28
N PHE A 105 11.12 -4.24 1.75
CA PHE A 105 10.89 -3.91 3.17
C PHE A 105 10.37 -5.07 4.02
N ILE A 106 9.86 -6.17 3.44
CA ILE A 106 9.46 -7.36 4.20
C ILE A 106 10.60 -7.91 5.08
N CYS A 107 11.83 -7.88 4.57
CA CYS A 107 13.01 -8.39 5.28
C CYS A 107 13.83 -7.30 5.98
N LYS A 108 13.39 -6.02 5.93
CA LYS A 108 14.19 -4.87 6.35
C LYS A 108 13.42 -4.03 7.35
N GLU A 109 14.00 -3.86 8.54
CA GLU A 109 13.47 -2.93 9.54
C GLU A 109 13.69 -1.46 9.10
N VAL A 110 12.77 -0.59 9.52
CA VAL A 110 12.86 0.86 9.27
C VAL A 110 13.82 1.48 10.31
N GLU A 111 15.07 1.64 9.91
CA GLU A 111 16.13 2.11 10.81
C GLU A 111 16.23 3.64 10.82
N THR A 112 16.28 4.27 9.65
CA THR A 112 16.51 5.71 9.48
C THR A 112 15.26 6.47 9.03
N VAL A 113 15.30 7.80 9.12
CA VAL A 113 14.26 8.65 8.50
C VAL A 113 14.24 8.47 6.99
N ASP A 114 15.38 8.23 6.36
CA ASP A 114 15.45 7.96 4.93
C ASP A 114 14.80 6.62 4.57
N ASP A 115 14.99 5.57 5.38
CA ASP A 115 14.28 4.29 5.22
C ASP A 115 12.76 4.48 5.38
N TYR A 116 12.35 5.34 6.31
CA TYR A 116 10.95 5.62 6.56
C TYR A 116 10.30 6.38 5.39
N ASP A 117 11.00 7.37 4.84
CA ASP A 117 10.56 8.11 3.66
C ASP A 117 10.54 7.23 2.41
N GLU A 118 11.52 6.34 2.27
CA GLU A 118 11.57 5.35 1.19
C GLU A 118 10.43 4.32 1.31
N TYR A 119 10.16 3.80 2.50
CA TYR A 119 9.03 2.91 2.74
C TYR A 119 7.70 3.61 2.38
N CYS A 120 7.49 4.82 2.90
CA CYS A 120 6.29 5.61 2.61
C CYS A 120 6.18 5.96 1.11
N HIS A 121 7.29 6.17 0.42
CA HIS A 121 7.30 6.36 -1.03
C HIS A 121 6.69 5.14 -1.72
N TYR A 122 7.17 3.95 -1.39
CA TYR A 122 6.67 2.73 -2.01
C TYR A 122 5.19 2.49 -1.69
N VAL A 123 4.77 2.52 -0.43
CA VAL A 123 3.41 2.08 -0.09
C VAL A 123 2.33 3.15 -0.28
N ALA A 124 2.70 4.43 -0.43
CA ALA A 124 1.71 5.52 -0.56
C ALA A 124 2.12 6.63 -1.52
N GLY A 125 3.40 7.00 -1.58
CA GLY A 125 3.91 7.99 -2.53
C GLY A 125 3.58 7.60 -3.97
N LEU A 126 3.82 6.33 -4.33
CA LEU A 126 3.47 5.76 -5.62
C LEU A 126 1.97 5.79 -5.91
N VAL A 127 1.11 5.67 -4.90
CA VAL A 127 -0.35 5.83 -5.06
C VAL A 127 -0.69 7.24 -5.53
N GLY A 128 -0.05 8.26 -4.95
CA GLY A 128 -0.20 9.65 -5.40
C GLY A 128 0.25 9.86 -6.85
N LEU A 129 1.37 9.24 -7.24
CA LEU A 129 1.84 9.26 -8.63
C LEU A 129 0.85 8.55 -9.57
N GLY A 130 0.30 7.40 -9.16
CA GLY A 130 -0.72 6.65 -9.90
C GLY A 130 -1.97 7.45 -10.14
N LEU A 131 -2.53 8.07 -9.08
CA LEU A 131 -3.68 8.96 -9.21
C LEU A 131 -3.40 10.12 -10.18
N SER A 132 -2.21 10.73 -10.10
CA SER A 132 -1.80 11.80 -11.02
C SER A 132 -1.75 11.33 -12.48
N LYS A 133 -1.24 10.11 -12.73
CA LYS A 133 -1.26 9.46 -14.04
C LYS A 133 -2.67 9.18 -14.53
N LEU A 134 -3.57 8.70 -13.66
CA LEU A 134 -4.97 8.43 -14.00
C LEU A 134 -5.71 9.73 -14.35
N PHE A 135 -5.54 10.80 -13.58
CA PHE A 135 -6.13 12.10 -13.90
C PHE A 135 -5.62 12.63 -15.24
N HIS A 136 -4.31 12.50 -15.50
CA HIS A 136 -3.73 12.90 -16.78
C HIS A 136 -4.26 12.05 -17.96
N ALA A 137 -4.32 10.72 -17.81
CA ALA A 137 -4.82 9.80 -18.82
C ALA A 137 -6.31 10.03 -19.15
N SER A 138 -7.08 10.55 -18.19
CA SER A 138 -8.48 10.94 -18.40
C SER A 138 -8.66 12.23 -19.21
N GLY A 139 -7.58 12.99 -19.43
CA GLY A 139 -7.61 14.30 -20.09
C GLY A 139 -8.20 15.43 -19.22
N LYS A 140 -8.56 15.14 -17.96
CA LYS A 140 -9.18 16.12 -17.05
C LYS A 140 -8.15 17.03 -16.38
N GLU A 141 -6.91 16.57 -16.24
CA GLU A 141 -5.85 17.33 -15.54
C GLU A 141 -4.50 17.28 -16.28
N HIS A 142 -3.68 18.29 -16.01
CA HIS A 142 -2.27 18.25 -16.37
C HIS A 142 -1.49 17.32 -15.43
N MET A 143 -0.40 16.76 -15.94
CA MET A 143 0.46 15.90 -15.15
C MET A 143 1.10 16.69 -13.99
N ALA A 144 0.78 16.32 -12.76
CA ALA A 144 1.42 16.87 -11.57
C ALA A 144 2.89 16.40 -11.48
N SER A 145 3.74 17.17 -10.80
CA SER A 145 5.12 16.74 -10.56
C SER A 145 5.18 15.55 -9.60
N ASP A 146 6.06 14.59 -9.87
CA ASP A 146 6.30 13.43 -9.01
C ASP A 146 6.56 13.81 -7.55
N ALA A 147 7.28 14.91 -7.31
CA ALA A 147 7.57 15.39 -5.95
C ALA A 147 6.29 15.73 -5.17
N LEU A 148 5.39 16.50 -5.80
CA LEU A 148 4.11 16.89 -5.18
C LEU A 148 3.22 15.67 -4.94
N SER A 149 3.10 14.79 -5.93
CA SER A 149 2.30 13.57 -5.84
C SER A 149 2.82 12.63 -4.76
N ASN A 150 4.14 12.51 -4.63
CA ASN A 150 4.80 11.75 -3.58
C ASN A 150 4.52 12.35 -2.19
N SER A 151 4.68 13.67 -2.03
CA SER A 151 4.44 14.36 -0.76
C SER A 151 3.01 14.16 -0.24
N MET A 152 2.00 14.13 -1.12
CA MET A 152 0.62 13.83 -0.74
C MET A 152 0.50 12.41 -0.13
N GLY A 153 1.06 11.41 -0.80
CA GLY A 153 1.07 10.02 -0.31
C GLY A 153 1.81 9.87 1.03
N LEU A 154 3.00 10.46 1.13
CA LEU A 154 3.80 10.45 2.37
C LEU A 154 3.03 11.07 3.54
N PHE A 155 2.35 12.20 3.32
CA PHE A 155 1.60 12.86 4.38
C PHE A 155 0.49 11.97 4.95
N LEU A 156 -0.30 11.34 4.07
CA LEU A 156 -1.36 10.42 4.47
C LEU A 156 -0.79 9.19 5.18
N GLN A 157 0.28 8.61 4.64
CA GLN A 157 0.87 7.39 5.19
C GLN A 157 1.49 7.61 6.56
N LYS A 158 2.26 8.67 6.73
CA LYS A 158 2.88 9.01 8.02
C LYS A 158 1.82 9.29 9.08
N THR A 159 0.71 9.92 8.70
CA THR A 159 -0.42 10.16 9.61
C THR A 159 -1.05 8.84 10.07
N ASN A 160 -1.26 7.89 9.17
CA ASN A 160 -1.78 6.56 9.52
C ASN A 160 -0.79 5.80 10.42
N ILE A 161 0.50 5.75 10.07
CA ILE A 161 1.54 5.07 10.86
C ILE A 161 1.65 5.63 12.30
N ILE A 162 1.48 6.94 12.47
CA ILE A 162 1.48 7.56 13.81
C ILE A 162 0.22 7.17 14.58
N ARG A 163 -0.96 7.22 13.92
CA ARG A 163 -2.25 6.92 14.55
C ARG A 163 -2.38 5.45 14.94
N ASP A 164 -1.92 4.54 14.09
CA ASP A 164 -2.20 3.10 14.15
C ASP A 164 -1.15 2.33 14.98
N TYR A 165 -0.19 3.03 15.61
CA TYR A 165 0.88 2.45 16.42
C TYR A 165 0.42 1.31 17.36
N LEU A 166 -0.67 1.53 18.11
CA LEU A 166 -1.13 0.55 19.09
C LEU A 166 -1.74 -0.70 18.44
N GLU A 167 -2.34 -0.56 17.25
CA GLU A 167 -2.84 -1.68 16.46
C GLU A 167 -1.64 -2.49 15.93
N ASP A 168 -0.70 -1.81 15.26
CA ASP A 168 0.48 -2.42 14.65
C ASP A 168 1.36 -3.19 15.64
N ILE A 169 1.60 -2.60 16.82
CA ILE A 169 2.50 -3.19 17.80
C ILE A 169 1.89 -4.41 18.51
N ASN A 170 0.55 -4.51 18.52
CA ASN A 170 -0.17 -5.61 19.17
C ASN A 170 -0.61 -6.70 18.17
N GLU A 171 -0.25 -6.58 16.89
CA GLU A 171 -0.55 -7.57 15.87
C GLU A 171 0.06 -8.95 16.23
N ILE A 172 -0.72 -10.02 16.00
CA ILE A 172 -0.36 -11.41 16.34
C ILE A 172 -0.38 -12.24 15.05
N PRO A 173 0.63 -13.09 14.78
CA PRO A 173 1.69 -13.53 15.69
C PRO A 173 2.92 -12.62 15.74
N LYS A 174 3.03 -11.61 14.86
CA LYS A 174 4.21 -10.75 14.74
C LYS A 174 3.78 -9.28 14.69
N SER A 175 4.33 -8.47 15.59
CA SER A 175 4.17 -7.02 15.58
C SER A 175 4.71 -6.40 14.30
N ARG A 176 4.05 -5.33 13.83
CA ARG A 176 4.53 -4.49 12.73
C ARG A 176 5.19 -3.25 13.31
N MET A 177 6.37 -2.88 12.81
CA MET A 177 7.18 -1.78 13.34
C MET A 177 7.57 -0.83 12.23
N PHE A 178 6.81 0.26 12.08
CA PHE A 178 7.03 1.25 11.02
C PHE A 178 7.71 2.53 11.51
N TRP A 179 7.73 2.78 12.82
CA TRP A 179 8.38 3.96 13.38
C TRP A 179 9.91 3.82 13.25
N PRO A 180 10.63 4.81 12.72
CA PRO A 180 12.06 4.69 12.47
C PRO A 180 12.85 4.62 13.78
N ARG A 181 13.75 3.62 13.88
CA ARG A 181 14.63 3.43 15.05
C ARG A 181 15.41 4.68 15.42
N GLN A 182 15.91 5.42 14.44
CA GLN A 182 16.63 6.68 14.60
C GLN A 182 15.85 7.71 15.45
N ILE A 183 14.52 7.64 15.48
CA ILE A 183 13.66 8.50 16.29
C ILE A 183 13.37 7.84 17.64
N TRP A 184 12.69 6.69 17.65
CA TRP A 184 12.13 6.14 18.90
C TRP A 184 13.19 5.64 19.88
N SER A 185 14.37 5.22 19.39
CA SER A 185 15.45 4.70 20.26
C SER A 185 16.08 5.76 21.16
N LYS A 186 15.77 7.04 20.95
CA LYS A 186 16.14 8.13 21.85
C LYS A 186 15.33 8.15 23.13
N TYR A 187 14.19 7.45 23.15
CA TYR A 187 13.19 7.52 24.22
C TYR A 187 13.03 6.19 24.96
N VAL A 188 13.14 5.06 24.25
CA VAL A 188 12.96 3.70 24.79
C VAL A 188 13.94 2.70 24.17
N ASN A 189 14.13 1.54 24.83
CA ASN A 189 15.01 0.49 24.33
C ASN A 189 14.32 -0.42 23.29
N LYS A 190 13.01 -0.60 23.42
CA LYS A 190 12.17 -1.31 22.44
C LYS A 190 10.96 -0.45 22.10
N LEU A 191 10.58 -0.44 20.82
CA LEU A 191 9.43 0.33 20.36
C LEU A 191 8.15 -0.03 21.15
N GLU A 192 7.96 -1.32 21.45
CA GLU A 192 6.84 -1.88 22.23
C GLU A 192 6.67 -1.24 23.61
N ASP A 193 7.76 -0.73 24.20
CA ASP A 193 7.74 -0.15 25.54
C ASP A 193 6.81 1.08 25.60
N LEU A 194 6.60 1.78 24.47
CA LEU A 194 5.73 2.96 24.38
C LEU A 194 4.24 2.63 24.58
N LYS A 195 3.83 1.35 24.63
CA LYS A 195 2.44 0.98 24.93
C LYS A 195 2.09 1.01 26.41
N TYR A 196 3.09 1.08 27.29
CA TYR A 196 2.89 1.06 28.73
C TYR A 196 2.78 2.47 29.32
N GLU A 197 1.80 2.68 30.19
CA GLU A 197 1.51 3.98 30.80
C GLU A 197 2.70 4.56 31.57
N GLU A 198 3.54 3.71 32.17
CA GLU A 198 4.76 4.10 32.88
C GLU A 198 5.78 4.87 32.00
N ASN A 199 5.71 4.72 30.68
CA ASN A 199 6.56 5.40 29.71
C ASN A 199 5.94 6.69 29.13
N SER A 200 4.74 7.09 29.57
CA SER A 200 4.03 8.27 29.05
C SER A 200 4.57 9.63 29.54
N VAL A 201 5.37 9.66 30.61
CA VAL A 201 5.72 10.89 31.36
C VAL A 201 7.19 11.33 31.19
N ARG A 202 7.99 10.61 30.39
CA ARG A 202 9.43 10.91 30.19
C ARG A 202 9.74 11.74 28.93
N GLY A 203 8.75 12.44 28.38
CA GLY A 203 8.86 13.29 27.18
C GLY A 203 9.33 14.71 27.47
#